data_AF-A0A369Z1K5-F1
#
_entry.id   AF-A0A369Z1K5-F1
#
_cell.length_a   1.000
_cell.length_b   1.000
_cell.length_c   1.000
_cell.angle_alpha   90.00
_cell.angle_beta   90.00
_cell.angle_gamma   90.00
#
_symmetry.space_group_name_H-M   'P 1'
#
loop_
_entity.id
_entity.type
_entity.pdbx_description
1 polymer ?
#
loop_
_entity_poly.entity_id
_entity_poly.type
_entity_poly.pdbx_seq_one_letter_code
_entity_poly.pdbx_strand_id
1 'polypeptide(L)'
;MKGFVIYLPSQKTELAHFLAQADGCDYTAVVSVSSELVSQLGGETVFNLSKAKAILHREITVDEIANTLSHIECWRKIAADETIADNEFVIVAEADLQLSPNYFSALQEYVNGYLAGSQYQLALLECSRQHEFWDDKIYQGEGRINSALFQRIEHYNLAYCQMYLIRKAFIKEILNKLTGEKPYWLSHRLGDFCDIDVLIQTLPLIAQANHKVLSRQIKVKSVDETLDFMLQNPCSVIRFGDGEFILIKGNWIVYQDYDPKLAAELENILRMESNENRLICLPPMFDSLSPYIDSTQSYWRTHLNNHSLYYENVCTASEYGNTFLSRPYIDWQDKSQSARWFEKLKQLWQDKNLLIVEGVTSRSGVGNDLFDNAHSIKRIICPARDAYSYIEQIQQAIIQHAENRLILLMLGPTAKVLAYNLSELGYRAIDIGYIDSEYEWFKMGATEKVRFIHKHTADFNEDGIKLEDDAVYEQQIICRI
;
A
#
# COMPACT_ATOMS: atom_id res chain seq x y z
N MET A 1 7.66 38.04 6.80
CA MET A 1 6.88 36.88 6.33
C MET A 1 5.55 37.37 5.79
N LYS A 2 5.25 37.07 4.53
CA LYS A 2 3.95 37.36 3.87
C LYS A 2 3.11 36.09 3.71
N GLY A 3 1.81 36.26 3.50
CA GLY A 3 0.87 35.20 3.20
C GLY A 3 0.34 35.25 1.77
N PHE A 4 0.03 34.09 1.20
CA PHE A 4 -0.68 33.93 -0.06
C PHE A 4 -1.80 32.91 0.15
N VAL A 5 -3.01 33.26 -0.29
CA VAL A 5 -4.20 32.41 -0.15
C VAL A 5 -4.77 32.08 -1.52
N ILE A 6 -4.85 30.79 -1.84
CA ILE A 6 -5.42 30.27 -3.07
C ILE A 6 -6.92 30.06 -2.85
N TYR A 7 -7.75 30.52 -3.78
CA TYR A 7 -9.19 30.36 -3.69
C TYR A 7 -9.84 30.13 -5.05
N LEU A 8 -10.90 29.33 -5.08
CA LEU A 8 -11.76 29.19 -6.26
C LEU A 8 -12.64 30.45 -6.41
N PRO A 9 -12.84 30.98 -7.64
CA PRO A 9 -13.75 32.11 -7.88
C PRO A 9 -15.18 31.92 -7.35
N SER A 10 -15.63 30.67 -7.25
CA SER A 10 -16.93 30.28 -6.66
C SER A 10 -16.94 30.33 -5.13
N GLN A 11 -15.77 30.27 -4.48
CA GLN A 11 -15.59 30.20 -3.02
C GLN A 11 -15.18 31.56 -2.41
N LYS A 12 -15.89 32.64 -2.79
CA LYS A 12 -15.59 33.99 -2.26
C LYS A 12 -15.90 34.14 -0.78
N THR A 13 -16.85 33.35 -0.28
CA THR A 13 -17.27 33.39 1.13
C THR A 13 -16.19 32.79 2.03
N GLU A 14 -15.59 31.68 1.59
CA GLU A 14 -14.50 30.98 2.22
C GLU A 14 -13.25 31.88 2.27
N LEU A 15 -12.93 32.56 1.16
CA LEU A 15 -11.86 33.57 1.17
C LEU A 15 -12.13 34.70 2.18
N ALA A 16 -13.35 35.23 2.22
CA ALA A 16 -13.70 36.29 3.16
C ALA A 16 -13.59 35.82 4.62
N HIS A 17 -14.01 34.59 4.90
CA HIS A 17 -13.84 33.96 6.22
C HIS A 17 -12.36 33.83 6.55
N PHE A 18 -11.56 33.27 5.65
CA PHE A 18 -10.12 33.10 5.84
C PHE A 18 -9.42 34.43 6.15
N LEU A 19 -9.74 35.49 5.42
CA LEU A 19 -9.13 36.80 5.63
C LEU A 19 -9.58 37.45 6.93
N ALA A 20 -10.80 37.19 7.41
CA ALA A 20 -11.30 37.72 8.68
C ALA A 20 -10.57 37.15 9.92
N GLN A 21 -9.98 35.96 9.81
CA GLN A 21 -9.20 35.31 10.86
C GLN A 21 -7.68 35.51 10.72
N ALA A 22 -7.20 36.03 9.58
CA ALA A 22 -5.79 36.14 9.24
C ALA A 22 -5.07 37.33 9.92
N ASP A 23 -5.36 37.57 11.20
CA ASP A 23 -4.82 38.71 11.93
C ASP A 23 -3.27 38.72 11.97
N GLY A 24 -2.70 39.91 11.80
CA GLY A 24 -1.26 40.14 11.78
C GLY A 24 -0.53 39.82 10.47
N CYS A 25 -1.12 39.05 9.54
CA CYS A 25 -0.47 38.67 8.29
C CYS A 25 -1.11 39.35 7.07
N ASP A 26 -0.29 39.98 6.22
CA ASP A 26 -0.73 40.49 4.93
C ASP A 26 -0.83 39.33 3.91
N TYR A 27 -2.06 38.96 3.55
CA TYR A 27 -2.36 37.90 2.59
C TYR A 27 -2.69 38.46 1.20
N THR A 28 -1.94 38.01 0.20
CA THR A 28 -2.29 38.21 -1.21
C THR A 28 -3.21 37.08 -1.69
N ALA A 29 -4.42 37.43 -2.14
CA ALA A 29 -5.33 36.46 -2.74
C ALA A 29 -4.88 36.07 -4.15
N VAL A 30 -4.87 34.77 -4.42
CA VAL A 30 -4.50 34.16 -5.69
C VAL A 30 -5.67 33.33 -6.20
N VAL A 31 -6.19 33.69 -7.38
CA VAL A 31 -7.26 32.93 -8.02
C VAL A 31 -6.71 31.58 -8.49
N SER A 32 -7.40 30.50 -8.17
CA SER A 32 -7.04 29.15 -8.64
C SER A 32 -7.19 29.01 -10.16
N VAL A 33 -6.41 28.10 -10.74
CA VAL A 33 -6.57 27.64 -12.12
C VAL A 33 -7.86 26.82 -12.20
N SER A 34 -8.71 27.11 -13.20
CA SER A 34 -10.00 26.42 -13.34
C SER A 34 -9.86 25.09 -14.10
N SER A 35 -10.66 24.11 -13.71
CA SER A 35 -10.70 22.80 -14.37
C SER A 35 -11.20 22.87 -15.81
N GLU A 36 -12.05 23.85 -16.14
CA GLU A 36 -12.47 24.11 -17.52
C GLU A 36 -11.30 24.55 -18.39
N LEU A 37 -10.41 25.41 -17.87
CA LEU A 37 -9.22 25.83 -18.61
C LEU A 37 -8.28 24.66 -18.87
N VAL A 38 -8.04 23.82 -17.86
CA VAL A 38 -7.21 22.61 -18.02
C VAL A 38 -7.82 21.66 -19.04
N SER A 39 -9.15 21.48 -19.01
CA SER A 39 -9.87 20.64 -19.98
C SER A 39 -9.74 21.17 -21.42
N GLN A 40 -9.80 22.49 -21.61
CA GLN A 40 -9.65 23.13 -22.92
C GLN A 40 -8.23 23.02 -23.49
N LEU A 41 -7.21 23.12 -22.63
CA LEU A 41 -5.81 22.98 -23.04
C LEU A 41 -5.40 21.52 -23.28
N GLY A 42 -6.07 20.57 -22.63
CA GLY A 42 -5.69 19.16 -22.60
C GLY A 42 -4.59 18.92 -21.54
N GLY A 43 -4.83 17.99 -20.62
CA GLY A 43 -3.96 17.75 -19.46
C GLY A 43 -2.50 17.43 -19.85
N GLU A 44 -2.29 16.68 -20.93
CA GLU A 44 -0.95 16.35 -21.42
C GLU A 44 -0.13 17.56 -21.88
N THR A 45 -0.77 18.69 -22.18
CA THR A 45 -0.06 19.91 -22.62
C THR A 45 0.62 20.62 -21.45
N VAL A 46 0.00 20.58 -20.27
CA VAL A 46 0.43 21.31 -19.07
C VAL A 46 1.00 20.41 -17.97
N PHE A 47 0.85 19.09 -18.11
CA PHE A 47 1.21 18.10 -17.10
C PHE A 47 1.91 16.88 -17.72
N ASN A 48 2.82 16.26 -16.98
CA ASN A 48 3.44 14.99 -17.38
C ASN A 48 2.59 13.83 -16.86
N LEU A 49 1.54 13.48 -17.60
CA LEU A 49 0.59 12.42 -17.22
C LEU A 49 1.26 11.06 -17.07
N SER A 50 2.24 10.74 -17.93
CA SER A 50 2.95 9.46 -17.88
C SER A 50 3.76 9.30 -16.60
N LYS A 51 4.49 10.35 -16.19
CA LYS A 51 5.26 10.34 -14.94
C LYS A 51 4.34 10.38 -13.71
N ALA A 52 3.26 11.16 -13.78
CA ALA A 52 2.25 11.20 -12.72
C ALA A 52 1.64 9.81 -12.50
N LYS A 53 1.23 9.13 -13.58
CA LYS A 53 0.71 7.76 -13.52
C LYS A 53 1.72 6.76 -12.98
N ALA A 54 3.00 6.92 -13.33
CA ALA A 54 4.06 6.04 -12.84
C ALA A 54 4.28 6.17 -11.32
N ILE A 55 4.12 7.38 -10.75
CA ILE A 55 4.32 7.66 -9.32
C ILE A 55 3.06 7.38 -8.50
N LEU A 56 1.89 7.75 -9.03
CA LEU A 56 0.61 7.64 -8.33
C LEU A 56 -0.08 6.29 -8.56
N HIS A 57 0.38 5.53 -9.55
CA HIS A 57 -0.17 4.24 -9.96
C HIS A 57 -1.67 4.29 -10.33
N ARG A 58 -2.14 5.47 -10.74
CA ARG A 58 -3.49 5.71 -11.26
C ARG A 58 -3.50 6.90 -12.20
N GLU A 59 -4.57 7.03 -12.97
CA GLU A 59 -4.84 8.26 -13.71
C GLU A 59 -5.15 9.40 -12.73
N ILE A 60 -4.73 10.61 -13.11
CA ILE A 60 -5.02 11.84 -12.38
C ILE A 60 -6.24 12.54 -12.99
N THR A 61 -6.99 13.25 -12.15
CA THR A 61 -8.16 13.99 -12.61
C THR A 61 -7.80 15.39 -13.11
N VAL A 62 -8.69 16.00 -13.87
CA VAL A 62 -8.55 17.40 -14.30
C VAL A 62 -8.48 18.35 -13.10
N ASP A 63 -9.29 18.11 -12.07
CA ASP A 63 -9.32 18.93 -10.85
C ASP A 63 -8.00 18.85 -10.08
N GLU A 64 -7.38 17.66 -10.04
CA GLU A 64 -6.06 17.46 -9.41
C GLU A 64 -4.94 18.22 -10.14
N ILE A 65 -4.98 18.21 -11.47
CA ILE A 65 -4.08 19.01 -12.30
C ILE A 65 -4.31 20.50 -12.02
N ALA A 66 -5.57 20.95 -12.04
CA ALA A 66 -5.94 22.34 -11.81
C ALA A 66 -5.48 22.82 -10.42
N ASN A 67 -5.65 22.02 -9.36
CA ASN A 67 -5.18 22.39 -8.03
C ASN A 67 -3.64 22.52 -7.99
N THR A 68 -2.91 21.56 -8.56
CA THR A 68 -1.45 21.63 -8.64
C THR A 68 -0.97 22.87 -9.39
N LEU A 69 -1.59 23.20 -10.52
CA LEU A 69 -1.26 24.40 -11.29
C LEU A 69 -1.59 25.69 -10.51
N SER A 70 -2.62 25.68 -9.66
CA SER A 70 -2.97 26.81 -8.79
C SER A 70 -1.84 27.15 -7.80
N HIS A 71 -1.22 26.13 -7.19
CA HIS A 71 -0.05 26.34 -6.34
C HIS A 71 1.15 26.85 -7.14
N ILE A 72 1.38 26.33 -8.34
CA ILE A 72 2.47 26.81 -9.21
C ILE A 72 2.26 28.28 -9.62
N GLU A 73 1.03 28.72 -9.90
CA GLU A 73 0.72 30.13 -10.16
C GLU A 73 0.95 31.00 -8.92
N CYS A 74 0.56 30.52 -7.75
CA CYS A 74 0.87 31.18 -6.48
C CYS A 74 2.39 31.34 -6.30
N TRP A 75 3.16 30.29 -6.56
CA TRP A 75 4.63 30.30 -6.51
C TRP A 75 5.24 31.30 -7.51
N ARG A 76 4.70 31.43 -8.73
CA ARG A 76 5.15 32.44 -9.70
C ARG A 76 4.97 33.86 -9.16
N LYS A 77 3.85 34.14 -8.48
CA LYS A 77 3.61 35.45 -7.83
C LYS A 77 4.59 35.70 -6.70
N ILE A 78 4.84 34.71 -5.85
CA ILE A 78 5.84 34.79 -4.76
C ILE A 78 7.25 35.07 -5.33
N ALA A 79 7.64 34.35 -6.38
CA ALA A 79 8.96 34.51 -7.00
C ALA A 79 9.17 35.92 -7.58
N ALA A 80 8.11 36.52 -8.14
CA ALA A 80 8.12 37.85 -8.74
C ALA A 80 8.02 39.01 -7.73
N ASP A 81 7.57 38.76 -6.49
CA ASP A 81 7.46 39.81 -5.47
C ASP A 81 8.85 40.21 -4.93
N GLU A 82 9.38 41.35 -5.39
CA GLU A 82 10.69 41.88 -5.01
C GLU A 82 10.81 42.25 -3.52
N THR A 83 9.70 42.37 -2.81
CA THR A 83 9.69 42.70 -1.36
C THR A 83 9.96 41.50 -0.47
N ILE A 84 9.95 40.28 -1.03
CA ILE A 84 10.23 39.04 -0.32
C ILE A 84 11.69 38.64 -0.60
N ALA A 85 12.50 38.47 0.44
CA ALA A 85 13.90 38.04 0.27
C ALA A 85 13.98 36.55 -0.09
N ASP A 86 15.04 36.13 -0.79
CA ASP A 86 15.17 34.74 -1.27
C ASP A 86 15.24 33.71 -0.13
N ASN A 87 15.84 34.07 1.01
CA ASN A 87 15.91 33.20 2.19
C ASN A 87 14.66 33.24 3.08
N GLU A 88 13.69 34.11 2.76
CA GLU A 88 12.49 34.31 3.56
C GLU A 88 11.48 33.17 3.31
N PHE A 89 10.83 32.74 4.38
CA PHE A 89 9.65 31.88 4.31
C PHE A 89 8.40 32.71 4.03
N VAL A 90 7.51 32.15 3.21
CA VAL A 90 6.16 32.67 2.97
C VAL A 90 5.14 31.62 3.38
N ILE A 91 3.95 32.09 3.78
CA ILE A 91 2.81 31.21 4.05
C ILE A 91 2.03 31.03 2.75
N VAL A 92 1.76 29.78 2.37
CA VAL A 92 0.81 29.42 1.30
C VAL A 92 -0.32 28.64 1.94
N ALA A 93 -1.56 29.04 1.66
CA ALA A 93 -2.77 28.41 2.18
C ALA A 93 -3.83 28.27 1.08
N GLU A 94 -4.65 27.22 1.13
CA GLU A 94 -5.97 27.21 0.50
C GLU A 94 -6.99 27.90 1.41
N ALA A 95 -8.05 28.49 0.83
CA ALA A 95 -9.00 29.32 1.59
C ALA A 95 -9.91 28.54 2.57
N ASP A 96 -10.04 27.22 2.41
CA ASP A 96 -10.97 26.39 3.18
C ASP A 96 -10.39 25.88 4.52
N LEU A 97 -9.90 26.82 5.32
CA LEU A 97 -9.19 26.55 6.57
C LEU A 97 -9.69 27.41 7.72
N GLN A 98 -9.57 26.89 8.93
CA GLN A 98 -9.70 27.62 10.19
C GLN A 98 -8.31 27.87 10.79
N LEU A 99 -7.94 29.15 10.99
CA LEU A 99 -6.65 29.54 11.57
C LEU A 99 -6.71 29.57 13.10
N SER A 100 -5.63 29.16 13.74
CA SER A 100 -5.48 29.26 15.20
C SER A 100 -5.40 30.73 15.65
N PRO A 101 -5.90 31.08 16.86
CA PRO A 101 -5.68 32.39 17.43
C PRO A 101 -4.18 32.73 17.54
N ASN A 102 -3.80 34.00 17.36
CA ASN A 102 -2.42 34.49 17.47
C ASN A 102 -1.37 33.72 16.64
N TYR A 103 -1.80 32.94 15.64
CA TYR A 103 -0.91 32.02 14.92
C TYR A 103 0.28 32.73 14.27
N PHE A 104 0.07 33.94 13.73
CA PHE A 104 1.09 34.62 12.95
C PHE A 104 2.30 35.00 13.79
N SER A 105 2.07 35.55 14.99
CA SER A 105 3.14 35.89 15.94
C SER A 105 3.95 34.64 16.34
N ALA A 106 3.25 33.55 16.67
CA ALA A 106 3.89 32.28 17.04
C ALA A 106 4.72 31.71 15.86
N LEU A 107 4.19 31.76 14.64
CA LEU A 107 4.91 31.34 13.44
C LEU A 107 6.13 32.21 13.15
N GLN A 108 6.05 33.53 13.36
CA GLN A 108 7.21 34.41 13.22
C GLN A 108 8.31 34.07 14.21
N GLU A 109 7.96 33.80 15.48
CA GLU A 109 8.93 33.34 16.49
C GLU A 109 9.58 32.01 16.07
N TYR A 110 8.78 31.04 15.63
CA TYR A 110 9.27 29.74 15.16
C TYR A 110 10.18 29.86 13.93
N VAL A 111 9.79 30.65 12.93
CA VAL A 111 10.60 30.88 11.73
C VAL A 111 11.92 31.55 12.09
N ASN A 112 11.89 32.63 12.86
CA ASN A 112 13.10 33.40 13.21
C ASN A 112 14.03 32.63 14.15
N GLY A 113 13.46 31.89 15.11
CA GLY A 113 14.22 31.17 16.12
C GLY A 113 14.75 29.81 15.67
N TYR A 114 14.07 29.15 14.74
CA TYR A 114 14.40 27.78 14.34
C TYR A 114 14.59 27.63 12.83
N LEU A 115 13.58 27.96 12.02
CA LEU A 115 13.66 27.65 10.60
C LEU A 115 14.69 28.49 9.84
N ALA A 116 14.89 29.77 10.19
CA ALA A 116 15.69 30.72 9.41
C ALA A 116 17.09 30.17 9.04
N GLY A 117 17.78 29.56 10.00
CA GLY A 117 19.12 28.95 9.83
C GLY A 117 19.14 27.43 9.58
N SER A 118 17.97 26.80 9.42
CA SER A 118 17.84 25.35 9.22
C SER A 118 17.92 24.94 7.74
N GLN A 119 18.14 23.65 7.49
CA GLN A 119 18.11 23.06 6.15
C GLN A 119 16.70 22.98 5.53
N TYR A 120 15.65 23.08 6.34
CA TYR A 120 14.28 22.89 5.90
C TYR A 120 13.85 23.98 4.92
N GLN A 121 13.18 23.56 3.86
CA GLN A 121 12.69 24.43 2.80
C GLN A 121 11.17 24.56 2.82
N LEU A 122 10.48 23.57 3.37
CA LEU A 122 9.04 23.50 3.43
C LEU A 122 8.58 22.95 4.78
N ALA A 123 7.65 23.65 5.45
CA ALA A 123 7.04 23.21 6.70
C ALA A 123 5.52 23.08 6.56
N LEU A 124 4.98 21.88 6.80
CA LEU A 124 3.54 21.66 6.88
C LEU A 124 3.00 22.34 8.14
N LEU A 125 1.94 23.12 7.98
CA LEU A 125 1.26 23.83 9.06
C LEU A 125 -0.12 23.25 9.36
N GLU A 126 -0.57 22.29 8.57
CA GLU A 126 -1.92 21.73 8.60
C GLU A 126 -1.87 20.26 8.15
N CYS A 127 -2.86 19.47 8.57
CA CYS A 127 -3.07 18.10 8.12
C CYS A 127 -4.57 17.87 7.96
N SER A 128 -5.04 17.85 6.71
CA SER A 128 -6.46 17.66 6.41
C SER A 128 -6.89 16.21 6.58
N ARG A 129 -5.95 15.26 6.65
CA ARG A 129 -6.27 13.86 6.84
C ARG A 129 -6.73 13.57 8.27
N GLN A 130 -7.83 12.84 8.39
CA GLN A 130 -8.18 12.21 9.66
C GLN A 130 -7.34 10.95 9.84
N HIS A 131 -6.51 10.91 10.88
CA HIS A 131 -5.71 9.72 11.17
C HIS A 131 -5.58 9.53 12.68
N GLU A 132 -5.95 8.35 13.17
CA GLU A 132 -6.02 8.05 14.62
C GLU A 132 -4.65 8.06 15.32
N PHE A 133 -3.56 7.90 14.56
CA PHE A 133 -2.20 7.80 15.10
C PHE A 133 -1.35 9.06 14.93
N TRP A 134 -1.93 10.12 14.36
CA TRP A 134 -1.22 11.38 14.14
C TRP A 134 -1.50 12.37 15.27
N ASP A 135 -0.49 13.04 15.81
CA ASP A 135 -0.72 14.16 16.73
C ASP A 135 -1.17 15.37 15.90
N ASP A 136 -2.48 15.51 15.74
CA ASP A 136 -3.14 16.59 14.99
C ASP A 136 -3.56 17.75 15.90
N LYS A 137 -2.91 17.89 17.07
CA LYS A 137 -3.15 19.03 17.97
C LYS A 137 -3.01 20.34 17.22
N ILE A 138 -4.04 21.17 17.36
CA ILE A 138 -4.08 22.52 16.84
C ILE A 138 -3.60 23.50 17.90
N TYR A 139 -2.78 24.47 17.51
CA TYR A 139 -2.29 25.53 18.37
C TYR A 139 -3.45 26.34 18.96
N GLN A 140 -3.42 26.65 20.25
CA GLN A 140 -4.55 27.30 20.95
C GLN A 140 -4.30 28.78 21.26
N GLY A 141 -3.29 29.40 20.65
CA GLY A 141 -2.96 30.81 20.85
C GLY A 141 -1.90 31.10 21.92
N GLU A 142 -1.46 30.08 22.65
CA GLU A 142 -0.43 30.18 23.70
C GLU A 142 0.58 29.03 23.61
N GLY A 143 1.82 29.30 24.03
CA GLY A 143 2.91 28.33 24.05
C GLY A 143 3.87 28.46 22.87
N ARG A 144 4.66 27.41 22.62
CA ARG A 144 5.66 27.38 21.55
C ARG A 144 5.28 26.35 20.49
N ILE A 145 5.65 26.65 19.26
CA ILE A 145 5.60 25.70 18.14
C ILE A 145 6.90 24.91 18.15
N ASN A 146 6.78 23.58 18.22
CA ASN A 146 7.87 22.64 17.99
C ASN A 146 7.74 22.03 16.60
N SER A 147 8.52 20.98 16.34
CA SER A 147 8.55 20.29 15.06
C SER A 147 8.33 18.79 15.21
N ALA A 148 7.69 18.19 14.22
CA ALA A 148 7.67 16.76 13.98
C ALA A 148 8.47 16.43 12.71
N LEU A 149 9.31 15.39 12.80
CA LEU A 149 10.08 14.85 11.69
C LEU A 149 9.61 13.42 11.44
N PHE A 150 9.23 13.14 10.20
CA PHE A 150 8.82 11.81 9.80
C PHE A 150 9.94 11.12 9.03
N GLN A 151 10.16 9.85 9.33
CA GLN A 151 11.18 9.04 8.66
C GLN A 151 10.70 8.49 7.30
N ARG A 152 9.41 8.62 6.98
CA ARG A 152 8.84 8.10 5.74
C ARG A 152 8.07 9.18 5.00
N ILE A 153 8.30 9.27 3.69
CA ILE A 153 7.77 10.34 2.84
C ILE A 153 6.24 10.30 2.72
N GLU A 154 5.62 9.12 2.90
CA GLU A 154 4.17 8.92 2.86
C GLU A 154 3.44 9.70 3.95
N HIS A 155 4.12 9.98 5.06
CA HIS A 155 3.59 10.87 6.11
C HIS A 155 3.30 12.25 5.51
N TYR A 156 4.29 12.86 4.86
CA TYR A 156 4.11 14.17 4.24
C TYR A 156 3.14 14.12 3.06
N ASN A 157 3.23 13.08 2.22
CA ASN A 157 2.40 12.97 1.01
C ASN A 157 0.92 12.72 1.29
N LEU A 158 0.59 12.01 2.37
CA LEU A 158 -0.78 11.69 2.71
C LEU A 158 -1.35 12.58 3.82
N ALA A 159 -0.68 13.67 4.19
CA ALA A 159 -1.22 14.67 5.12
C ALA A 159 -2.37 15.49 4.50
N TYR A 160 -2.49 15.49 3.16
CA TYR A 160 -3.43 16.37 2.44
C TYR A 160 -3.27 17.85 2.82
N CYS A 161 -2.03 18.28 3.08
CA CYS A 161 -1.72 19.58 3.66
C CYS A 161 -2.14 20.74 2.75
N GLN A 162 -3.04 21.58 3.25
CA GLN A 162 -3.55 22.76 2.55
C GLN A 162 -2.86 24.08 2.97
N MET A 163 -2.08 24.07 4.06
CA MET A 163 -1.33 25.23 4.54
C MET A 163 0.10 24.87 4.89
N TYR A 164 1.06 25.58 4.31
CA TYR A 164 2.47 25.32 4.52
C TYR A 164 3.31 26.60 4.45
N LEU A 165 4.50 26.55 5.06
CA LEU A 165 5.57 27.50 4.81
C LEU A 165 6.46 26.96 3.69
N ILE A 166 6.94 27.85 2.83
CA ILE A 166 7.93 27.52 1.81
C ILE A 166 8.91 28.68 1.61
N ARG A 167 10.20 28.38 1.41
CA ARG A 167 11.20 29.41 1.10
C ARG A 167 11.11 29.90 -0.34
N LYS A 168 11.27 31.21 -0.54
CA LYS A 168 11.26 31.81 -1.89
C LYS A 168 12.37 31.26 -2.80
N ALA A 169 13.58 31.04 -2.29
CA ALA A 169 14.66 30.43 -3.05
C ALA A 169 14.31 29.02 -3.55
N PHE A 170 13.64 28.22 -2.71
CA PHE A 170 13.20 26.89 -3.08
C PHE A 170 12.09 26.90 -4.13
N ILE A 171 11.15 27.84 -4.02
CA ILE A 171 10.17 28.11 -5.09
C ILE A 171 10.89 28.40 -6.42
N LYS A 172 11.88 29.29 -6.43
CA LYS A 172 12.63 29.64 -7.64
C LYS A 172 13.34 28.42 -8.24
N GLU A 173 13.91 27.55 -7.41
CA GLU A 173 14.52 26.30 -7.84
C GLU A 173 13.51 25.38 -8.54
N ILE A 174 12.34 25.17 -7.92
CA ILE A 174 11.27 24.34 -8.50
C ILE A 174 10.76 24.93 -9.81
N LEU A 175 10.49 26.25 -9.84
CA LEU A 175 10.03 26.93 -11.06
C LEU A 175 11.07 26.84 -12.18
N ASN A 176 12.35 26.88 -11.87
CA ASN A 176 13.43 26.68 -12.84
C ASN A 176 13.46 25.23 -13.37
N LYS A 177 13.23 24.21 -12.52
CA LYS A 177 13.05 22.83 -12.99
C LYS A 177 11.85 22.72 -13.95
N LEU A 178 10.78 23.44 -13.65
CA LEU A 178 9.55 23.45 -14.46
C LEU A 178 9.69 24.14 -15.83
N THR A 179 10.82 24.76 -16.16
CA THR A 179 11.08 25.23 -17.54
C THR A 179 11.49 24.09 -18.47
N GLY A 180 12.03 23.00 -17.93
CA GLY A 180 12.49 21.83 -18.68
C GLY A 180 11.60 20.59 -18.51
N GLU A 181 10.78 20.54 -17.46
CA GLU A 181 9.90 19.40 -17.15
C GLU A 181 8.49 19.88 -16.77
N LYS A 182 7.44 19.21 -17.26
CA LYS A 182 6.07 19.49 -16.82
C LYS A 182 5.82 18.93 -15.41
N PRO A 183 4.99 19.58 -14.57
CA PRO A 183 4.61 19.04 -13.27
C PRO A 183 3.96 17.66 -13.41
N TYR A 184 4.11 16.84 -12.36
CA TYR A 184 3.67 15.43 -12.35
C TYR A 184 3.11 14.96 -10.99
N TRP A 185 3.11 15.83 -9.98
CA TRP A 185 2.73 15.50 -8.59
C TRP A 185 1.41 16.16 -8.21
N LEU A 186 0.75 15.70 -7.15
CA LEU A 186 -0.44 16.36 -6.62
C LEU A 186 -0.06 17.48 -5.66
N SER A 187 -0.84 18.57 -5.59
CA SER A 187 -0.57 19.74 -4.72
C SER A 187 -0.24 19.38 -3.27
N HIS A 188 -0.91 18.36 -2.72
CA HIS A 188 -0.70 17.89 -1.36
C HIS A 188 0.43 16.86 -1.20
N ARG A 189 0.97 16.31 -2.30
CA ARG A 189 2.04 15.30 -2.29
C ARG A 189 3.41 15.96 -2.38
N LEU A 190 3.74 16.68 -1.32
CA LEU A 190 4.92 17.54 -1.24
C LEU A 190 6.25 16.77 -1.41
N GLY A 191 6.30 15.52 -0.96
CA GLY A 191 7.45 14.63 -1.09
C GLY A 191 7.65 14.01 -2.47
N ASP A 192 6.72 14.18 -3.42
CA ASP A 192 6.90 13.67 -4.78
C ASP A 192 7.84 14.56 -5.62
N PHE A 193 8.08 15.81 -5.20
CA PHE A 193 8.94 16.76 -5.92
C PHE A 193 10.12 17.30 -5.11
N CYS A 194 10.29 16.86 -3.86
CA CYS A 194 11.43 17.23 -3.02
C CYS A 194 11.86 16.11 -2.07
N ASP A 195 13.10 16.20 -1.59
CA ASP A 195 13.68 15.22 -0.67
C ASP A 195 13.08 15.34 0.74
N ILE A 196 12.98 14.20 1.45
CA ILE A 196 12.43 14.17 2.81
C ILE A 196 13.20 15.07 3.79
N ASP A 197 14.50 15.25 3.57
CA ASP A 197 15.39 16.00 4.45
C ASP A 197 15.11 17.51 4.48
N VAL A 198 14.37 18.02 3.49
CA VAL A 198 13.95 19.43 3.44
C VAL A 198 12.53 19.67 3.98
N LEU A 199 11.83 18.60 4.37
CA LEU A 199 10.46 18.63 4.88
C LEU A 199 10.41 18.59 6.41
N ILE A 200 9.45 19.32 6.97
CA ILE A 200 9.16 19.32 8.40
C ILE A 200 7.67 19.59 8.62
N GLN A 201 7.13 19.24 9.79
CA GLN A 201 5.79 19.64 10.20
C GLN A 201 5.88 20.41 11.52
N THR A 202 5.02 21.41 11.71
CA THR A 202 4.85 22.01 13.04
C THR A 202 4.09 21.07 13.98
N LEU A 203 4.41 21.18 15.27
CA LEU A 203 3.65 20.54 16.34
C LEU A 203 3.55 21.49 17.53
N PRO A 204 2.34 21.99 17.88
CA PRO A 204 1.06 21.75 17.23
C PRO A 204 0.97 22.30 15.79
N LEU A 205 -0.04 21.83 15.04
CA LEU A 205 -0.46 22.39 13.76
C LEU A 205 -1.06 23.80 13.96
N ILE A 206 -1.09 24.60 12.91
CA ILE A 206 -1.48 26.01 12.95
C ILE A 206 -2.88 26.25 12.39
N ALA A 207 -3.31 25.41 11.47
CA ALA A 207 -4.64 25.48 10.90
C ALA A 207 -5.31 24.12 10.96
N GLN A 208 -6.63 24.15 10.84
CA GLN A 208 -7.48 22.99 10.71
C GLN A 208 -8.30 23.14 9.42
N ALA A 209 -8.33 22.11 8.58
CA ALA A 209 -9.26 22.10 7.45
C ALA A 209 -10.72 22.04 7.93
N ASN A 210 -11.58 22.81 7.25
CA ASN A 210 -13.03 22.74 7.49
C ASN A 210 -13.62 21.39 7.08
N HIS A 211 -12.97 20.72 6.14
CA HIS A 211 -13.29 19.38 5.67
C HIS A 211 -12.09 18.44 5.82
N LYS A 212 -12.25 17.36 6.59
CA LYS A 212 -11.23 16.32 6.69
C LYS A 212 -11.34 15.31 5.54
N VAL A 213 -10.19 14.88 5.04
CA VAL A 213 -10.07 13.78 4.09
C VAL A 213 -10.09 12.46 4.86
N LEU A 214 -11.07 11.61 4.54
CA LEU A 214 -11.19 10.27 5.11
C LEU A 214 -10.19 9.32 4.43
N SER A 215 -9.62 8.40 5.22
CA SER A 215 -8.79 7.32 4.68
C SER A 215 -9.58 6.46 3.69
N ARG A 216 -8.93 6.06 2.61
CA ARG A 216 -9.52 5.10 1.68
C ARG A 216 -9.78 3.78 2.40
N GLN A 217 -11.01 3.26 2.30
CA GLN A 217 -11.34 1.94 2.82
C GLN A 217 -10.87 0.86 1.83
N ILE A 218 -9.91 0.03 2.24
CA ILE A 218 -9.48 -1.16 1.51
C ILE A 218 -10.51 -2.26 1.76
N LYS A 219 -11.11 -2.80 0.69
CA LYS A 219 -12.15 -3.82 0.78
C LYS A 219 -11.57 -5.19 0.49
N VAL A 220 -11.85 -6.14 1.38
CA VAL A 220 -11.43 -7.54 1.25
C VAL A 220 -12.67 -8.41 1.35
N LYS A 221 -12.89 -9.25 0.35
CA LYS A 221 -13.96 -10.25 0.38
C LYS A 221 -13.82 -11.17 1.59
N SER A 222 -14.93 -11.67 2.10
CA SER A 222 -14.90 -12.81 3.03
C SER A 222 -14.28 -14.05 2.38
N VAL A 223 -13.90 -15.04 3.18
CA VAL A 223 -13.44 -16.34 2.67
C VAL A 223 -14.51 -16.98 1.78
N ASP A 224 -15.79 -16.84 2.15
CA ASP A 224 -16.91 -17.36 1.37
C ASP A 224 -17.06 -16.70 0.01
N GLU A 225 -17.12 -15.37 -0.02
CA GLU A 225 -17.24 -14.62 -1.26
C GLU A 225 -16.03 -14.88 -2.17
N THR A 226 -14.84 -15.04 -1.59
CA THR A 226 -13.62 -15.38 -2.34
C THR A 226 -13.72 -16.76 -2.96
N LEU A 227 -14.10 -17.79 -2.19
CA LEU A 227 -14.21 -19.16 -2.69
C LEU A 227 -15.35 -19.28 -3.73
N ASP A 228 -16.49 -18.63 -3.49
CA ASP A 228 -17.62 -18.63 -4.44
C ASP A 228 -17.22 -17.94 -5.74
N PHE A 229 -16.49 -16.83 -5.67
CA PHE A 229 -15.93 -16.17 -6.84
C PHE A 229 -14.98 -17.08 -7.62
N MET A 230 -14.08 -17.79 -6.94
CA MET A 230 -13.12 -18.72 -7.57
C MET A 230 -13.77 -19.96 -8.20
N LEU A 231 -14.91 -20.42 -7.66
CA LEU A 231 -15.69 -21.52 -8.24
C LEU A 231 -16.44 -21.09 -9.50
N GLN A 232 -16.92 -19.84 -9.52
CA GLN A 232 -17.65 -19.28 -10.66
C GLN A 232 -16.72 -18.76 -11.77
N ASN A 233 -15.51 -18.31 -11.41
CA ASN A 233 -14.57 -17.67 -12.32
C ASN A 233 -13.24 -18.44 -12.27
N PRO A 234 -12.81 -19.10 -13.37
CA PRO A 234 -11.60 -19.92 -13.40
C PRO A 234 -10.31 -19.09 -13.46
N CYS A 235 -10.20 -18.07 -12.62
CA CYS A 235 -9.04 -17.20 -12.47
C CYS A 235 -7.91 -17.90 -11.68
N SER A 236 -6.70 -17.39 -11.90
CA SER A 236 -5.53 -17.59 -11.04
C SER A 236 -5.68 -16.79 -9.74
N VAL A 237 -4.99 -17.21 -8.68
CA VAL A 237 -5.10 -16.55 -7.38
C VAL A 237 -3.71 -16.24 -6.84
N ILE A 238 -3.53 -14.98 -6.46
CA ILE A 238 -2.27 -14.43 -5.94
C ILE A 238 -2.59 -13.83 -4.57
N ARG A 239 -1.93 -14.31 -3.50
CA ARG A 239 -2.25 -13.86 -2.14
C ARG A 239 -1.09 -13.09 -1.55
N PHE A 240 -1.37 -11.98 -0.88
CA PHE A 240 -0.35 -11.25 -0.12
C PHE A 240 -0.62 -11.45 1.37
N GLY A 241 0.36 -11.99 2.08
CA GLY A 241 0.43 -12.04 3.54
C GLY A 241 1.41 -10.99 4.07
N ASP A 242 1.58 -10.96 5.38
CA ASP A 242 2.54 -10.10 6.09
C ASP A 242 3.98 -10.26 5.57
N GLY A 243 4.41 -11.48 5.27
CA GLY A 243 5.75 -11.77 4.74
C GLY A 243 6.07 -11.04 3.42
N GLU A 244 5.10 -10.93 2.50
CA GLU A 244 5.29 -10.19 1.26
C GLU A 244 5.49 -8.69 1.51
N PHE A 245 4.79 -8.10 2.49
CA PHE A 245 4.97 -6.69 2.85
C PHE A 245 6.32 -6.41 3.53
N ILE A 246 6.87 -7.37 4.26
CA ILE A 246 8.22 -7.28 4.84
C ILE A 246 9.26 -7.20 3.71
N LEU A 247 9.13 -8.05 2.69
CA LEU A 247 10.02 -8.09 1.52
C LEU A 247 9.95 -6.80 0.70
N ILE A 248 8.73 -6.33 0.39
CA ILE A 248 8.57 -5.09 -0.39
C ILE A 248 9.27 -3.91 0.29
N LYS A 249 9.32 -3.88 1.63
CA LYS A 249 9.97 -2.83 2.42
C LYS A 249 11.48 -2.97 2.57
N GLY A 250 12.15 -3.85 1.84
CA GLY A 250 13.61 -3.96 1.90
C GLY A 250 14.14 -4.94 2.94
N ASN A 251 13.30 -5.80 3.54
CA ASN A 251 13.70 -6.75 4.57
C ASN A 251 13.62 -8.19 4.05
N TRP A 252 14.08 -9.16 4.86
CA TRP A 252 14.02 -10.59 4.57
C TRP A 252 12.98 -11.28 5.46
N ILE A 253 12.55 -12.49 5.06
CA ILE A 253 11.73 -13.40 5.87
C ILE A 253 12.39 -14.77 5.93
N VAL A 254 12.04 -15.61 6.92
CA VAL A 254 12.78 -16.84 7.21
C VAL A 254 13.08 -17.68 5.95
N TYR A 255 12.10 -17.89 5.08
CA TYR A 255 12.26 -18.72 3.89
C TYR A 255 12.54 -17.95 2.59
N GLN A 256 12.79 -16.63 2.65
CA GLN A 256 13.10 -15.83 1.48
C GLN A 256 13.94 -14.60 1.87
N ASP A 257 15.18 -14.59 1.41
CA ASP A 257 16.09 -13.45 1.46
C ASP A 257 15.52 -12.29 0.63
N TYR A 258 15.91 -11.08 1.02
CA TYR A 258 15.56 -9.87 0.29
C TYR A 258 16.21 -9.87 -1.10
N ASP A 259 15.38 -9.68 -2.13
CA ASP A 259 15.81 -9.39 -3.49
C ASP A 259 15.05 -8.15 -3.98
N PRO A 260 15.74 -7.09 -4.45
CA PRO A 260 15.07 -5.86 -4.89
C PRO A 260 14.16 -6.06 -6.11
N LYS A 261 14.47 -7.04 -6.98
CA LYS A 261 13.61 -7.40 -8.12
C LYS A 261 12.34 -8.08 -7.63
N LEU A 262 12.44 -9.02 -6.68
CA LEU A 262 11.27 -9.65 -6.06
C LEU A 262 10.37 -8.60 -5.40
N ALA A 263 10.96 -7.70 -4.61
CA ALA A 263 10.23 -6.64 -3.93
C ALA A 263 9.45 -5.75 -4.92
N ALA A 264 10.10 -5.33 -6.01
CA ALA A 264 9.47 -4.54 -7.06
C ALA A 264 8.35 -5.31 -7.79
N GLU A 265 8.55 -6.59 -8.11
CA GLU A 265 7.53 -7.44 -8.74
C GLU A 265 6.31 -7.62 -7.83
N LEU A 266 6.53 -7.90 -6.54
CA LEU A 266 5.45 -8.03 -5.55
C LEU A 266 4.64 -6.74 -5.42
N GLU A 267 5.30 -5.59 -5.31
CA GLU A 267 4.62 -4.30 -5.22
C GLU A 267 3.82 -3.98 -6.49
N ASN A 268 4.40 -4.26 -7.67
CA ASN A 268 3.72 -4.06 -8.95
C ASN A 268 2.45 -4.90 -9.03
N ILE A 269 2.51 -6.18 -8.66
CA ILE A 269 1.33 -7.07 -8.67
C ILE A 269 0.28 -6.57 -7.67
N LEU A 270 0.68 -6.17 -6.46
CA LEU A 270 -0.23 -5.72 -5.40
C LEU A 270 -1.08 -4.50 -5.80
N ARG A 271 -0.52 -3.61 -6.62
CA ARG A 271 -1.17 -2.38 -7.12
C ARG A 271 -2.20 -2.63 -8.23
N MET A 272 -2.19 -3.81 -8.83
CA MET A 272 -3.08 -4.14 -9.95
C MET A 272 -4.51 -4.39 -9.48
N GLU A 273 -5.48 -4.10 -10.35
CA GLU A 273 -6.84 -4.61 -10.22
C GLU A 273 -6.87 -6.13 -10.49
N SER A 274 -7.75 -6.81 -9.78
CA SER A 274 -8.20 -8.16 -10.15
C SER A 274 -9.00 -8.09 -11.45
N ASN A 275 -8.95 -9.16 -12.24
CA ASN A 275 -9.69 -9.28 -13.49
C ASN A 275 -10.15 -10.73 -13.71
N GLU A 276 -10.67 -11.04 -14.90
CA GLU A 276 -11.16 -12.37 -15.26
C GLU A 276 -10.09 -13.47 -15.19
N ASN A 277 -8.81 -13.13 -15.34
CA ASN A 277 -7.69 -14.07 -15.36
C ASN A 277 -7.01 -14.22 -13.99
N ARG A 278 -7.08 -13.20 -13.13
CA ARG A 278 -6.39 -13.22 -11.82
C ARG A 278 -7.19 -12.51 -10.72
N LEU A 279 -7.18 -13.12 -9.54
CA LEU A 279 -7.67 -12.55 -8.29
C LEU A 279 -6.48 -12.26 -7.37
N ILE A 280 -6.35 -11.00 -6.94
CA ILE A 280 -5.35 -10.55 -5.98
C ILE A 280 -6.00 -10.51 -4.59
N CYS A 281 -5.35 -11.11 -3.61
CA CYS A 281 -5.89 -11.25 -2.27
C CYS A 281 -5.04 -10.53 -1.21
N LEU A 282 -5.72 -10.05 -0.17
CA LEU A 282 -5.13 -9.42 1.00
C LEU A 282 -5.63 -10.06 2.30
N PRO A 283 -4.90 -9.88 3.43
CA PRO A 283 -5.43 -10.24 4.74
C PRO A 283 -6.65 -9.36 5.04
N PRO A 284 -7.75 -9.91 5.60
CA PRO A 284 -8.98 -9.17 5.90
C PRO A 284 -8.87 -8.29 7.15
N MET A 285 -7.68 -7.70 7.38
CA MET A 285 -7.38 -6.91 8.58
C MET A 285 -7.95 -5.49 8.57
N PHE A 286 -8.55 -5.07 7.45
CA PHE A 286 -9.15 -3.75 7.26
C PHE A 286 -10.61 -3.69 7.78
N ASP A 287 -11.21 -4.85 8.06
CA ASP A 287 -12.54 -4.99 8.63
C ASP A 287 -12.46 -5.50 10.09
N SER A 288 -13.60 -5.90 10.67
CA SER A 288 -13.62 -6.45 12.03
C SER A 288 -12.77 -7.71 12.15
N LEU A 289 -11.79 -7.67 13.06
CA LEU A 289 -10.97 -8.82 13.45
C LEU A 289 -11.66 -9.74 14.48
N SER A 290 -12.89 -9.43 14.91
CA SER A 290 -13.63 -10.22 15.90
C SER A 290 -13.82 -11.71 15.58
N PRO A 291 -13.80 -12.19 14.31
CA PRO A 291 -13.87 -13.63 14.03
C PRO A 291 -12.61 -14.42 14.42
N TYR A 292 -11.49 -13.75 14.70
CA TYR A 292 -10.19 -14.37 14.97
C TYR A 292 -9.89 -14.44 16.47
N ILE A 293 -9.00 -15.34 16.88
CA ILE A 293 -8.51 -15.41 18.26
C ILE A 293 -7.73 -14.15 18.66
N ASP A 294 -7.68 -13.86 19.96
CA ASP A 294 -7.12 -12.60 20.49
C ASP A 294 -5.69 -12.30 20.05
N SER A 295 -4.83 -13.33 19.95
CA SER A 295 -3.46 -13.18 19.49
C SER A 295 -3.39 -12.72 18.02
N THR A 296 -4.22 -13.29 17.15
CA THR A 296 -4.35 -12.90 15.74
C THR A 296 -4.91 -11.48 15.61
N GLN A 297 -5.92 -11.12 16.42
CA GLN A 297 -6.44 -9.75 16.45
C GLN A 297 -5.34 -8.74 16.85
N SER A 298 -4.60 -9.04 17.92
CA SER A 298 -3.53 -8.18 18.43
C SER A 298 -2.41 -7.99 17.39
N TYR A 299 -2.01 -9.08 16.74
CA TYR A 299 -1.00 -9.06 15.68
C TYR A 299 -1.41 -8.16 14.51
N TRP A 300 -2.56 -8.44 13.88
CA TRP A 300 -2.99 -7.71 12.69
C TRP A 300 -3.36 -6.25 12.99
N ARG A 301 -3.91 -5.95 14.17
CA ARG A 301 -4.12 -4.56 14.60
C ARG A 301 -2.80 -3.82 14.70
N THR A 302 -1.79 -4.41 15.34
CA THR A 302 -0.46 -3.80 15.48
C THR A 302 0.21 -3.63 14.11
N HIS A 303 0.13 -4.64 13.26
CA HIS A 303 0.66 -4.61 11.89
C HIS A 303 0.03 -3.49 11.06
N LEU A 304 -1.31 -3.40 11.05
CA LEU A 304 -2.02 -2.35 10.34
C LEU A 304 -1.67 -0.96 10.89
N ASN A 305 -1.62 -0.77 12.21
CA ASN A 305 -1.27 0.51 12.81
C ASN A 305 0.13 1.00 12.38
N ASN A 306 1.10 0.09 12.26
CA ASN A 306 2.47 0.44 11.85
C ASN A 306 2.62 0.72 10.36
N HIS A 307 1.61 0.34 9.56
CA HIS A 307 1.71 0.25 8.10
C HIS A 307 0.52 0.84 7.33
N SER A 308 -0.47 1.43 7.99
CA SER A 308 -1.72 1.93 7.39
C SER A 308 -1.48 2.86 6.21
N LEU A 309 -0.58 3.83 6.37
CA LEU A 309 -0.19 4.79 5.32
C LEU A 309 0.36 4.09 4.08
N TYR A 310 1.17 3.05 4.30
CA TYR A 310 1.76 2.27 3.22
C TYR A 310 0.68 1.48 2.48
N TYR A 311 -0.20 0.78 3.21
CA TYR A 311 -1.33 0.06 2.63
C TYR A 311 -2.22 0.99 1.80
N GLU A 312 -2.55 2.18 2.28
CA GLU A 312 -3.35 3.14 1.51
C GLU A 312 -2.63 3.60 0.23
N ASN A 313 -1.31 3.74 0.27
CA ASN A 313 -0.51 4.15 -0.89
C ASN A 313 -0.36 3.04 -1.94
N VAL A 314 -0.34 1.77 -1.54
CA VAL A 314 -0.04 0.64 -2.45
C VAL A 314 -1.24 -0.22 -2.81
N CYS A 315 -2.25 -0.32 -1.93
CA CYS A 315 -3.44 -1.12 -2.18
C CYS A 315 -4.49 -0.29 -2.91
N THR A 316 -4.26 -0.12 -4.22
CA THR A 316 -5.04 0.78 -5.06
C THR A 316 -6.24 0.12 -5.74
N ALA A 317 -6.44 -1.19 -5.60
CA ALA A 317 -7.53 -1.90 -6.26
C ALA A 317 -8.90 -1.62 -5.62
N SER A 318 -9.95 -1.71 -6.42
CA SER A 318 -11.34 -1.52 -5.99
C SER A 318 -11.79 -2.50 -4.91
N GLU A 319 -11.32 -3.75 -5.00
CA GLU A 319 -11.62 -4.83 -4.06
C GLU A 319 -10.55 -5.95 -4.18
N TYR A 320 -10.29 -6.65 -3.08
CA TYR A 320 -9.36 -7.77 -3.01
C TYR A 320 -10.06 -9.06 -2.57
N GLY A 321 -9.53 -10.21 -2.98
CA GLY A 321 -9.88 -11.51 -2.41
C GLY A 321 -9.27 -11.73 -1.02
N ASN A 322 -9.63 -12.82 -0.34
CA ASN A 322 -9.17 -13.10 1.01
C ASN A 322 -7.91 -13.98 1.06
N THR A 323 -6.80 -13.47 1.58
CA THR A 323 -5.55 -14.25 1.75
C THR A 323 -5.74 -15.46 2.67
N PHE A 324 -6.68 -15.39 3.62
CA PHE A 324 -6.95 -16.46 4.58
C PHE A 324 -7.79 -17.61 4.01
N LEU A 325 -8.06 -17.63 2.70
CA LEU A 325 -8.52 -18.87 2.05
C LEU A 325 -7.53 -20.03 2.27
N SER A 326 -6.23 -19.74 2.45
CA SER A 326 -5.22 -20.75 2.83
C SER A 326 -5.03 -20.90 4.35
N ARG A 327 -5.82 -20.18 5.15
CA ARG A 327 -5.78 -20.12 6.62
C ARG A 327 -7.18 -20.35 7.24
N PRO A 328 -7.96 -21.37 6.82
CA PRO A 328 -9.39 -21.46 7.16
C PRO A 328 -9.69 -22.10 8.52
N TYR A 329 -8.71 -22.29 9.43
CA TYR A 329 -8.95 -23.04 10.68
C TYR A 329 -8.33 -22.45 11.95
N ILE A 330 -7.01 -22.49 12.10
CA ILE A 330 -6.40 -22.47 13.45
C ILE A 330 -6.61 -21.14 14.19
N ASP A 331 -6.52 -20.03 13.45
CA ASP A 331 -6.64 -18.66 13.97
C ASP A 331 -8.11 -18.20 14.11
N TRP A 332 -9.09 -19.01 13.73
CA TRP A 332 -10.52 -18.67 13.86
C TRP A 332 -11.01 -18.97 15.28
N GLN A 333 -11.80 -18.05 15.84
CA GLN A 333 -12.43 -18.25 17.14
C GLN A 333 -13.57 -19.28 17.04
N ASP A 334 -14.48 -19.10 16.08
CA ASP A 334 -15.46 -20.12 15.70
C ASP A 334 -14.94 -20.95 14.51
N LYS A 335 -14.65 -22.22 14.76
CA LYS A 335 -14.14 -23.19 13.78
C LYS A 335 -15.26 -23.95 13.04
N SER A 336 -16.53 -23.63 13.29
CA SER A 336 -17.69 -24.32 12.71
C SER A 336 -17.74 -24.26 11.18
N GLN A 337 -17.19 -23.19 10.59
CA GLN A 337 -17.18 -22.97 9.15
C GLN A 337 -16.05 -23.71 8.42
N SER A 338 -15.01 -24.13 9.13
CA SER A 338 -13.78 -24.65 8.52
C SER A 338 -14.01 -25.88 7.65
N ALA A 339 -14.83 -26.83 8.10
CA ALA A 339 -15.18 -28.01 7.31
C ALA A 339 -15.77 -27.61 5.95
N ARG A 340 -16.70 -26.66 5.95
CA ARG A 340 -17.36 -26.16 4.74
C ARG A 340 -16.40 -25.40 3.82
N TRP A 341 -15.45 -24.63 4.37
CA TRP A 341 -14.42 -23.97 3.57
C TRP A 341 -13.45 -24.97 2.94
N PHE A 342 -13.03 -26.02 3.66
CA PHE A 342 -12.24 -27.09 3.06
C PHE A 342 -12.99 -27.84 1.96
N GLU A 343 -14.30 -28.07 2.11
CA GLU A 343 -15.10 -28.66 1.02
C GLU A 343 -15.20 -27.75 -0.20
N LYS A 344 -15.38 -26.44 -0.02
CA LYS A 344 -15.35 -25.47 -1.14
C LYS A 344 -13.98 -25.44 -1.82
N LEU A 345 -12.89 -25.49 -1.05
CA LEU A 345 -11.54 -25.60 -1.57
C LEU A 345 -11.36 -26.89 -2.38
N LYS A 346 -11.79 -28.03 -1.85
CA LYS A 346 -11.72 -29.33 -2.54
C LYS A 346 -12.47 -29.34 -3.87
N GLN A 347 -13.56 -28.59 -4.00
CA GLN A 347 -14.28 -28.44 -5.27
C GLN A 347 -13.43 -27.79 -6.38
N LEU A 348 -12.45 -26.95 -6.05
CA LEU A 348 -11.58 -26.30 -7.05
C LEU A 348 -10.74 -27.32 -7.84
N TRP A 349 -10.36 -28.43 -7.19
CA TRP A 349 -9.54 -29.49 -7.77
C TRP A 349 -10.26 -30.83 -7.97
N GLN A 350 -11.57 -30.87 -7.73
CA GLN A 350 -12.40 -32.05 -7.97
C GLN A 350 -12.26 -32.54 -9.42
N ASP A 351 -11.86 -33.81 -9.57
CA ASP A 351 -11.64 -34.50 -10.84
C ASP A 351 -10.66 -33.77 -11.80
N LYS A 352 -9.78 -32.92 -11.25
CA LYS A 352 -8.76 -32.21 -12.04
C LYS A 352 -7.43 -32.97 -12.04
N ASN A 353 -6.70 -32.86 -13.15
CA ASN A 353 -5.28 -33.18 -13.15
C ASN A 353 -4.53 -32.02 -12.50
N LEU A 354 -3.75 -32.29 -11.47
CA LEU A 354 -3.01 -31.29 -10.72
C LEU A 354 -1.54 -31.27 -11.11
N LEU A 355 -0.97 -30.07 -11.12
CA LEU A 355 0.46 -29.82 -11.05
C LEU A 355 0.74 -29.04 -9.78
N ILE A 356 1.25 -29.71 -8.75
CA ILE A 356 1.65 -29.09 -7.49
C ILE A 356 3.10 -28.60 -7.62
N VAL A 357 3.34 -27.35 -7.25
CA VAL A 357 4.67 -26.74 -7.22
C VAL A 357 4.93 -26.26 -5.80
N GLU A 358 5.88 -26.90 -5.13
CA GLU A 358 6.08 -26.71 -3.70
C GLU A 358 7.53 -26.93 -3.28
N GLY A 359 7.89 -26.43 -2.10
CA GLY A 359 9.21 -26.66 -1.51
C GLY A 359 9.41 -28.13 -1.09
N VAL A 360 10.67 -28.57 -1.04
CA VAL A 360 11.06 -29.95 -0.67
C VAL A 360 10.51 -30.42 0.68
N THR A 361 10.25 -29.50 1.62
CA THR A 361 9.66 -29.82 2.93
C THR A 361 8.15 -29.66 2.98
N SER A 362 7.50 -29.06 1.98
CA SER A 362 6.06 -28.74 2.01
C SER A 362 5.21 -30.01 2.08
N ARG A 363 5.43 -30.96 1.15
CA ARG A 363 4.76 -32.27 1.11
C ARG A 363 3.23 -32.19 1.27
N SER A 364 2.62 -31.25 0.57
CA SER A 364 1.20 -30.95 0.72
C SER A 364 0.34 -32.13 0.27
N GLY A 365 -0.59 -32.55 1.13
CA GLY A 365 -1.45 -33.71 0.94
C GLY A 365 -0.80 -35.06 1.24
N VAL A 366 0.49 -35.10 1.59
CA VAL A 366 1.16 -36.37 1.93
C VAL A 366 0.70 -36.81 3.32
N GLY A 367 0.13 -38.02 3.44
CA GLY A 367 -0.38 -38.53 4.72
C GLY A 367 -1.78 -38.02 5.13
N ASN A 368 -2.48 -37.27 4.27
CA ASN A 368 -3.86 -36.82 4.50
C ASN A 368 -4.68 -36.84 3.19
N ASP A 369 -5.99 -36.57 3.30
CA ASP A 369 -6.97 -36.70 2.20
C ASP A 369 -7.27 -35.37 1.46
N LEU A 370 -6.40 -34.35 1.55
CA LEU A 370 -6.67 -33.02 1.00
C LEU A 370 -6.92 -33.03 -0.52
N PHE A 371 -6.18 -33.88 -1.25
CA PHE A 371 -6.21 -33.95 -2.72
C PHE A 371 -6.75 -35.30 -3.26
N ASP A 372 -7.38 -36.13 -2.43
CA ASP A 372 -7.88 -37.47 -2.82
C ASP A 372 -8.94 -37.42 -3.92
N ASN A 373 -9.63 -36.30 -4.06
CA ASN A 373 -10.65 -36.08 -5.08
C ASN A 373 -10.09 -35.52 -6.41
N ALA A 374 -8.76 -35.39 -6.53
CA ALA A 374 -8.12 -35.05 -7.79
C ALA A 374 -8.04 -36.28 -8.73
N HIS A 375 -8.11 -36.06 -10.04
CA HIS A 375 -7.98 -37.14 -11.02
C HIS A 375 -6.54 -37.67 -11.14
N SER A 376 -5.54 -36.78 -11.10
CA SER A 376 -4.13 -37.17 -11.03
C SER A 376 -3.28 -36.06 -10.42
N ILE A 377 -2.13 -36.41 -9.84
CA ILE A 377 -1.19 -35.45 -9.26
C ILE A 377 0.19 -35.62 -9.89
N LYS A 378 0.80 -34.50 -10.28
CA LYS A 378 2.23 -34.38 -10.59
C LYS A 378 2.84 -33.27 -9.74
N ARG A 379 4.12 -33.40 -9.40
CA ARG A 379 4.84 -32.46 -8.53
C ARG A 379 6.13 -31.97 -9.15
N ILE A 380 6.34 -30.65 -9.08
CA ILE A 380 7.65 -30.02 -9.24
C ILE A 380 8.11 -29.62 -7.85
N ILE A 381 9.25 -30.16 -7.43
CA ILE A 381 9.81 -29.89 -6.11
C ILE A 381 10.90 -28.84 -6.22
N CYS A 382 10.73 -27.76 -5.48
CA CYS A 382 11.61 -26.60 -5.47
C CYS A 382 12.39 -26.50 -4.15
N PRO A 383 13.34 -25.56 -4.03
CA PRO A 383 13.97 -25.24 -2.75
C PRO A 383 12.93 -24.86 -1.68
N ALA A 384 13.16 -25.26 -0.44
CA ALA A 384 12.30 -24.88 0.69
C ALA A 384 12.49 -23.42 1.12
N ARG A 385 13.62 -22.80 0.74
CA ARG A 385 13.99 -21.40 1.02
C ARG A 385 14.63 -20.82 -0.24
N ASP A 386 14.50 -19.52 -0.44
CA ASP A 386 15.08 -18.75 -1.56
C ASP A 386 14.74 -19.29 -2.96
N ALA A 387 13.53 -19.83 -3.11
CA ALA A 387 13.07 -20.36 -4.38
C ALA A 387 13.00 -19.29 -5.48
N TYR A 388 12.93 -18.00 -5.13
CA TYR A 388 12.95 -16.91 -6.11
C TYR A 388 14.24 -16.87 -6.93
N SER A 389 15.38 -17.28 -6.36
CA SER A 389 16.65 -17.39 -7.10
C SER A 389 16.58 -18.37 -8.28
N TYR A 390 15.56 -19.22 -8.32
CA TYR A 390 15.32 -20.23 -9.35
C TYR A 390 14.02 -19.97 -10.14
N ILE A 391 13.43 -18.76 -10.03
CA ILE A 391 12.12 -18.43 -10.60
C ILE A 391 11.98 -18.81 -12.09
N GLU A 392 13.00 -18.53 -12.90
CA GLU A 392 12.98 -18.82 -14.35
C GLU A 392 12.96 -20.33 -14.63
N GLN A 393 13.77 -21.11 -13.91
CA GLN A 393 13.82 -22.57 -14.03
C GLN A 393 12.49 -23.19 -13.59
N ILE A 394 11.94 -22.69 -12.48
CA ILE A 394 10.66 -23.15 -11.95
C ILE A 394 9.53 -22.86 -12.94
N GLN A 395 9.46 -21.62 -13.46
CA GLN A 395 8.45 -21.24 -14.44
C GLN A 395 8.55 -22.10 -15.72
N GLN A 396 9.77 -22.34 -16.22
CA GLN A 396 9.97 -23.18 -17.39
C GLN A 396 9.52 -24.62 -17.16
N ALA A 397 9.86 -25.21 -16.01
CA ALA A 397 9.42 -26.55 -15.65
C ALA A 397 7.89 -26.64 -15.53
N ILE A 398 7.24 -25.61 -14.99
CA ILE A 398 5.77 -25.53 -14.94
C ILE A 398 5.20 -25.55 -16.36
N ILE A 399 5.67 -24.66 -17.24
CA ILE A 399 5.16 -24.55 -18.62
C ILE A 399 5.32 -25.88 -19.38
N GLN A 400 6.43 -26.60 -19.18
CA GLN A 400 6.67 -27.91 -19.80
C GLN A 400 5.69 -29.00 -19.35
N HIS A 401 5.06 -28.85 -18.19
CA HIS A 401 4.25 -29.89 -17.56
C HIS A 401 2.82 -29.47 -17.22
N ALA A 402 2.42 -28.24 -17.53
CA ALA A 402 1.12 -27.66 -17.17
C ALA A 402 -0.04 -28.05 -18.10
N GLU A 403 0.22 -28.73 -19.22
CA GLU A 403 -0.82 -29.07 -20.19
C GLU A 403 -1.99 -29.83 -19.53
N ASN A 404 -3.21 -29.30 -19.71
CA ASN A 404 -4.46 -29.82 -19.16
C ASN A 404 -4.44 -30.01 -17.62
N ARG A 405 -3.68 -29.19 -16.89
CA ARG A 405 -3.57 -29.24 -15.43
C ARG A 405 -3.95 -27.93 -14.76
N LEU A 406 -4.58 -28.06 -13.59
CA LEU A 406 -4.67 -26.98 -12.62
C LEU A 406 -3.35 -26.90 -11.85
N ILE A 407 -2.76 -25.71 -11.77
CA ILE A 407 -1.50 -25.49 -11.07
C ILE A 407 -1.80 -25.02 -9.65
N LEU A 408 -1.22 -25.68 -8.66
CA LEU A 408 -1.31 -25.31 -7.25
C LEU A 408 0.07 -24.93 -6.74
N LEU A 409 0.19 -23.75 -6.11
CA LEU A 409 1.47 -23.18 -5.68
C LEU A 409 1.55 -23.06 -4.16
N MET A 410 2.62 -23.61 -3.58
CA MET A 410 2.94 -23.57 -2.14
C MET A 410 4.41 -23.23 -1.94
N LEU A 411 4.78 -22.02 -2.37
CA LEU A 411 6.19 -21.62 -2.55
C LEU A 411 6.45 -20.16 -2.11
N GLY A 412 5.88 -19.77 -0.97
CA GLY A 412 6.16 -18.46 -0.36
C GLY A 412 5.96 -17.28 -1.33
N PRO A 413 6.84 -16.27 -1.32
CA PRO A 413 6.75 -15.09 -2.20
C PRO A 413 6.91 -15.43 -3.67
N THR A 414 7.73 -16.43 -4.00
CA THR A 414 7.93 -16.94 -5.37
C THR A 414 6.62 -17.38 -6.01
N ALA A 415 5.71 -17.96 -5.23
CA ALA A 415 4.39 -18.36 -5.71
C ALA A 415 3.56 -17.20 -6.29
N LYS A 416 3.77 -15.97 -5.81
CA LYS A 416 2.95 -14.81 -6.20
C LYS A 416 3.36 -14.33 -7.59
N VAL A 417 4.67 -14.22 -7.78
CA VAL A 417 5.28 -13.93 -9.09
C VAL A 417 4.92 -15.02 -10.10
N LEU A 418 5.02 -16.29 -9.72
CA LEU A 418 4.62 -17.41 -10.58
C LEU A 418 3.14 -17.36 -10.95
N ALA A 419 2.24 -17.18 -9.98
CA ALA A 419 0.80 -17.11 -10.23
C ALA A 419 0.46 -15.95 -11.18
N TYR A 420 1.09 -14.79 -11.00
CA TYR A 420 0.96 -13.67 -11.92
C TYR A 420 1.46 -14.03 -13.32
N ASN A 421 2.73 -14.42 -13.48
CA ASN A 421 3.31 -14.73 -14.79
C ASN A 421 2.53 -15.82 -15.54
N LEU A 422 2.09 -16.87 -14.83
CA LEU A 422 1.30 -17.96 -15.41
C LEU A 422 -0.10 -17.49 -15.84
N SER A 423 -0.72 -16.59 -15.08
CA SER A 423 -2.01 -15.99 -15.46
C SER A 423 -1.92 -15.19 -16.76
N GLU A 424 -0.84 -14.42 -16.95
CA GLU A 424 -0.60 -13.67 -18.19
C GLU A 424 -0.31 -14.58 -19.39
N LEU A 425 0.12 -15.82 -19.14
CA LEU A 425 0.30 -16.87 -20.15
C LEU A 425 -0.97 -17.72 -20.38
N GLY A 426 -2.08 -17.41 -19.70
CA GLY A 426 -3.36 -18.12 -19.84
C GLY A 426 -3.46 -19.42 -19.05
N TYR A 427 -2.52 -19.70 -18.15
CA TYR A 427 -2.61 -20.82 -17.21
C TYR A 427 -3.36 -20.44 -15.96
N ARG A 428 -4.14 -21.39 -15.41
CA ARG A 428 -4.77 -21.24 -14.09
C ARG A 428 -3.84 -21.75 -13.00
N ALA A 429 -3.31 -20.83 -12.21
CA ALA A 429 -2.43 -21.09 -11.07
C ALA A 429 -2.99 -20.50 -9.78
N ILE A 430 -3.18 -21.34 -8.76
CA ILE A 430 -3.77 -20.94 -7.48
C ILE A 430 -2.70 -21.04 -6.39
N ASP A 431 -2.30 -19.89 -5.84
CA ASP A 431 -1.52 -19.84 -4.62
C ASP A 431 -2.37 -20.32 -3.43
N ILE A 432 -2.03 -21.48 -2.88
CA ILE A 432 -2.69 -22.08 -1.70
C ILE A 432 -1.75 -22.22 -0.50
N GLY A 433 -0.49 -21.77 -0.59
CA GLY A 433 0.44 -21.61 0.53
C GLY A 433 0.37 -22.70 1.62
N TYR A 434 0.08 -22.28 2.85
CA TYR A 434 0.08 -23.15 4.05
C TYR A 434 -1.20 -23.99 4.25
N ILE A 435 -1.97 -24.25 3.19
CA ILE A 435 -3.24 -24.97 3.34
C ILE A 435 -3.08 -26.37 3.95
N ASP A 436 -1.95 -27.06 3.71
CA ASP A 436 -1.71 -28.39 4.29
C ASP A 436 -1.62 -28.35 5.81
N SER A 437 -0.88 -27.38 6.38
CA SER A 437 -0.78 -27.28 7.84
C SER A 437 -2.12 -26.97 8.50
N GLU A 438 -2.91 -26.08 7.88
CA GLU A 438 -4.26 -25.78 8.33
C GLU A 438 -5.20 -26.98 8.21
N TYR A 439 -5.03 -27.80 7.17
CA TYR A 439 -5.83 -29.02 7.00
C TYR A 439 -5.46 -30.10 8.02
N GLU A 440 -4.18 -30.31 8.30
CA GLU A 440 -3.72 -31.22 9.35
C GLU A 440 -4.27 -30.80 10.72
N TRP A 441 -4.14 -29.52 11.07
CA TRP A 441 -4.70 -28.96 12.31
C TRP A 441 -6.21 -29.13 12.39
N PHE A 442 -6.92 -28.95 11.27
CA PHE A 442 -8.36 -29.20 11.19
C PHE A 442 -8.71 -30.67 11.45
N LYS A 443 -8.00 -31.62 10.79
CA LYS A 443 -8.25 -33.06 10.93
C LYS A 443 -8.00 -33.57 12.35
N MET A 444 -7.03 -32.99 13.06
CA MET A 444 -6.76 -33.35 14.47
C MET A 444 -7.62 -32.60 15.49
N GLY A 445 -8.43 -31.63 15.06
CA GLY A 445 -9.21 -30.80 15.98
C GLY A 445 -8.34 -29.88 16.85
N ALA A 446 -7.21 -29.40 16.32
CA ALA A 446 -6.25 -28.61 17.07
C ALA A 446 -6.80 -27.27 17.56
N THR A 447 -6.49 -26.93 18.81
CA THR A 447 -6.77 -25.61 19.39
C THR A 447 -5.55 -24.69 19.39
N GLU A 448 -4.38 -25.22 19.06
CA GLU A 448 -3.10 -24.50 18.98
C GLU A 448 -2.25 -25.02 17.81
N LYS A 449 -1.24 -24.25 17.39
CA LYS A 449 -0.35 -24.62 16.28
C LYS A 449 0.60 -25.74 16.71
N VAL A 450 0.23 -26.98 16.41
CA VAL A 450 1.05 -28.17 16.70
C VAL A 450 2.11 -28.36 15.62
N ARG A 451 3.38 -28.46 16.01
CA ARG A 451 4.50 -28.70 15.09
C ARG A 451 4.51 -30.15 14.58
N PHE A 452 4.72 -30.34 13.28
CA PHE A 452 4.91 -31.64 12.65
C PHE A 452 6.40 -31.97 12.54
N ILE A 453 6.72 -33.26 12.56
CA ILE A 453 8.10 -33.76 12.45
C ILE A 453 8.46 -34.25 11.05
N HIS A 454 7.47 -34.65 10.25
CA HIS A 454 7.66 -35.37 8.97
C HIS A 454 7.46 -34.49 7.72
N LYS A 455 7.05 -33.23 7.91
CA LYS A 455 6.83 -32.21 6.87
C LYS A 455 6.91 -30.82 7.50
N HIS A 456 6.86 -29.78 6.66
CA HIS A 456 6.83 -28.39 7.09
C HIS A 456 5.55 -28.07 7.88
N THR A 457 5.66 -27.14 8.85
CA THR A 457 4.52 -26.61 9.59
C THR A 457 4.52 -25.09 9.49
N ALA A 458 3.39 -24.52 9.10
CA ALA A 458 3.19 -23.08 9.07
C ALA A 458 3.60 -22.42 10.41
N ASP A 459 4.28 -21.28 10.31
CA ASP A 459 4.84 -20.52 11.43
C ASP A 459 5.98 -21.21 12.23
N PHE A 460 6.36 -22.44 11.88
CA PHE A 460 7.59 -23.11 12.35
C PHE A 460 8.58 -23.24 11.20
N ASN A 461 9.15 -22.11 10.80
CA ASN A 461 10.02 -22.00 9.61
C ASN A 461 11.48 -22.44 9.83
N GLU A 462 11.79 -23.08 10.95
CA GLU A 462 13.14 -23.51 11.35
C GLU A 462 13.43 -24.98 11.01
N ASP A 463 14.71 -25.33 11.02
CA ASP A 463 15.21 -26.68 10.71
C ASP A 463 14.72 -27.76 11.69
N GLY A 464 14.87 -29.03 11.31
CA GLY A 464 14.56 -30.20 12.15
C GLY A 464 13.49 -31.16 11.62
N ILE A 465 13.09 -31.01 10.35
CA ILE A 465 12.14 -31.91 9.68
C ILE A 465 12.84 -33.22 9.31
N LYS A 466 12.23 -34.36 9.67
CA LYS A 466 12.66 -35.70 9.31
C LYS A 466 11.71 -36.27 8.28
N LEU A 467 12.06 -36.11 7.01
CA LEU A 467 11.24 -36.58 5.91
C LEU A 467 11.14 -38.11 5.93
N GLU A 468 9.92 -38.63 5.89
CA GLU A 468 9.63 -40.06 5.79
C GLU A 468 9.58 -40.51 4.31
N ASP A 469 9.83 -41.78 4.04
CA ASP A 469 9.70 -42.33 2.68
C ASP A 469 8.21 -42.52 2.34
N ASP A 470 7.76 -41.91 1.25
CA ASP A 470 6.41 -42.10 0.71
C ASP A 470 6.50 -42.40 -0.79
N ALA A 471 6.21 -43.65 -1.15
CA ALA A 471 6.34 -44.13 -2.52
C ALA A 471 5.34 -43.47 -3.49
N VAL A 472 4.16 -43.08 -3.00
CA VAL A 472 3.14 -42.42 -3.81
C VAL A 472 3.59 -40.99 -4.11
N TYR A 473 4.08 -40.27 -3.11
CA TYR A 473 4.68 -38.95 -3.25
C TYR A 473 5.84 -38.97 -4.25
N GLU A 474 6.80 -39.88 -4.10
CA GLU A 474 7.95 -39.97 -5.01
C GLU A 474 7.55 -40.28 -6.46
N GLN A 475 6.52 -41.10 -6.68
CA GLN A 475 5.98 -41.38 -8.03
C GLN A 475 5.28 -40.17 -8.66
N GLN A 476 4.77 -39.23 -7.86
CA GLN A 476 4.16 -38.00 -8.36
C GLN A 476 5.20 -36.97 -8.80
N ILE A 477 6.46 -37.09 -8.37
CA ILE A 477 7.52 -36.12 -8.66
C ILE A 477 8.03 -36.31 -10.09
N ILE A 478 7.93 -35.24 -10.86
CA ILE A 478 8.37 -35.20 -12.26
C ILE A 478 9.61 -34.33 -12.47
N CYS A 479 9.90 -33.44 -11.54
CA CYS A 479 11.06 -32.55 -11.58
C CYS A 479 11.49 -32.15 -10.17
N ARG A 480 12.80 -32.03 -9.94
CA ARG A 480 13.39 -31.42 -8.74
C ARG A 480 14.34 -30.31 -9.20
N ILE A 481 14.22 -29.13 -8.60
CA ILE A 481 15.00 -27.92 -8.89
C ILE A 481 15.84 -27.57 -7.67
#